data_AF-M6VWT2-F1
#
_entry.id   AF-M6VWT2-F1
#
_cell.length_a   1.000
_cell.length_b   1.000
_cell.length_c   1.000
_cell.angle_alpha   90.00
_cell.angle_beta   90.00
_cell.angle_gamma   90.00
#
_symmetry.space_group_name_H-M   'P 1'
#
loop_
_entity.id
_entity.type
_entity.pdbx_description
1 polymer ?
#
loop_
_entity_poly.entity_id
_entity_poly.type
_entity_poly.pdbx_seq_one_letter_code
_entity_poly.pdbx_strand_id
1 'polypeptide(L)'
;MHPALFQVHDPIEVELICDPESSYKVRNSISEISYEEFSRDSFRIKVTNKEGLFPLLIEARDSIREIFPASVAADFRKNVEQMEINYRSSSKT
;
A
#
# COMPACT_ATOMS: atom_id res chain seq x y z
N MET A 1 10.19 20.34 24.06
CA MET A 1 9.64 19.40 23.08
C MET A 1 10.76 19.01 22.12
N HIS A 2 11.11 17.72 22.02
CA HIS A 2 12.17 17.26 21.13
C HIS A 2 11.64 17.17 19.68
N PRO A 3 12.17 17.94 18.72
CA PRO A 3 11.72 17.92 17.32
C PRO A 3 12.05 16.63 16.55
N ALA A 4 12.76 15.69 17.19
CA ALA A 4 13.27 14.46 16.55
C ALA A 4 12.23 13.35 16.39
N LEU A 5 11.00 13.52 16.89
CA LEU A 5 9.96 12.48 16.88
C LEU A 5 9.14 12.42 15.58
N PHE A 6 9.30 13.40 14.69
CA PHE A 6 8.66 13.42 13.39
C PHE A 6 9.73 13.60 12.33
N GLN A 7 10.47 12.51 12.04
CA GLN A 7 11.17 12.45 10.76
C GLN A 7 10.10 12.52 9.68
N VAL A 8 9.92 13.72 9.11
CA VAL A 8 9.12 13.91 7.91
C VAL A 8 9.91 13.24 6.81
N HIS A 9 9.61 11.96 6.57
CA HIS A 9 10.14 11.27 5.40
C HIS A 9 9.61 11.98 4.16
N ASP A 10 10.48 12.19 3.18
CA ASP A 10 10.07 12.77 1.91
C ASP A 10 8.89 11.97 1.33
N PRO A 11 7.83 12.66 0.86
CA PRO A 11 6.66 11.97 0.33
C PRO A 11 7.06 11.10 -0.86
N ILE A 12 6.64 9.85 -0.81
CA ILE A 12 6.86 8.85 -1.83
C ILE A 12 5.62 8.83 -2.72
N GLU A 13 5.82 9.00 -4.01
CA GLU A 13 4.77 8.81 -5.00
C GLU A 13 4.65 7.32 -5.31
N VAL A 14 3.45 6.78 -5.13
CA VAL A 14 3.11 5.38 -5.38
C VAL A 14 2.04 5.34 -6.45
N GLU A 15 2.23 4.51 -7.46
CA GLU A 15 1.22 4.26 -8.49
C GLU A 15 0.75 2.80 -8.40
N LEU A 16 -0.56 2.62 -8.32
CA LEU A 16 -1.23 1.33 -8.25
C LEU A 16 -1.92 1.08 -9.59
N ILE A 17 -1.43 0.09 -10.34
CA ILE A 17 -2.11 -0.40 -11.55
C ILE A 17 -3.05 -1.52 -11.13
N CYS A 18 -4.31 -1.38 -11.46
CA CYS A 18 -5.40 -2.22 -10.97
C CYS A 18 -6.06 -2.99 -12.10
N ASP A 19 -6.82 -4.02 -11.76
CA ASP A 19 -7.77 -4.60 -12.70
C ASP A 19 -8.95 -3.62 -12.90
N PRO A 20 -9.25 -3.17 -14.13
CA PRO A 20 -10.34 -2.25 -14.39
C PRO A 20 -11.70 -2.71 -13.83
N GLU A 21 -11.97 -4.02 -13.82
CA GLU A 21 -13.26 -4.59 -13.36
C GLU A 21 -13.42 -4.52 -11.84
N SER A 22 -12.31 -4.46 -11.09
CA SER A 22 -12.30 -4.44 -9.63
C SER A 22 -11.64 -3.21 -9.01
N SER A 23 -11.26 -2.23 -9.84
CA SER A 23 -10.66 -0.93 -9.45
C SER A 23 -11.40 -0.19 -8.33
N TYR A 24 -12.73 -0.38 -8.20
CA TYR A 24 -13.53 0.18 -7.12
C TYR A 24 -13.08 -0.28 -5.72
N LYS A 25 -12.53 -1.50 -5.58
CA LYS A 25 -12.02 -2.00 -4.29
C LYS A 25 -10.82 -1.20 -3.83
N VAL A 26 -9.91 -0.89 -4.74
CA VAL A 26 -8.76 -0.03 -4.48
C VAL A 26 -9.23 1.37 -4.13
N ARG A 27 -10.14 1.95 -4.92
CA ARG A 27 -10.74 3.28 -4.65
C ARG A 27 -11.34 3.37 -3.24
N ASN A 28 -12.08 2.34 -2.82
CA ASN A 28 -12.68 2.29 -1.49
C ASN A 28 -11.62 2.20 -0.39
N SER A 29 -10.62 1.34 -0.55
CA SER A 29 -9.58 1.15 0.47
C SER A 29 -8.70 2.39 0.64
N ILE A 30 -8.40 3.13 -0.44
CA ILE A 30 -7.59 4.36 -0.37
C ILE A 30 -8.44 5.63 -0.19
N SER A 31 -9.74 5.52 0.07
CA SER A 31 -10.68 6.66 0.04
C SER A 31 -10.37 7.77 1.04
N GLU A 32 -9.66 7.45 2.13
CA GLU A 32 -9.20 8.42 3.13
C GLU A 32 -7.86 9.08 2.78
N ILE A 33 -7.23 8.66 1.68
CA ILE A 33 -5.97 9.21 1.19
C ILE A 33 -6.23 10.06 -0.04
N SER A 34 -5.55 11.20 -0.16
CA SER A 34 -5.58 11.98 -1.41
C SER A 34 -4.88 11.21 -2.54
N TYR A 35 -5.59 10.99 -3.64
CA TYR A 35 -5.06 10.31 -4.82
C TYR A 35 -5.49 11.01 -6.12
N GLU A 36 -4.72 10.78 -7.18
CA GLU A 36 -5.04 11.18 -8.55
C GLU A 36 -5.38 9.92 -9.38
N GLU A 37 -6.50 9.94 -10.11
CA GLU A 37 -6.81 8.89 -11.09
C GLU A 37 -6.13 9.26 -12.42
N PHE A 38 -5.02 8.58 -12.72
CA PHE A 38 -4.23 8.86 -13.93
C PHE A 38 -4.86 8.19 -15.17
N SER A 39 -5.46 7.01 -14.98
CA SER A 39 -6.28 6.28 -15.94
C SER A 39 -7.43 5.58 -15.22
N ARG A 40 -8.33 4.91 -15.95
CA ARG A 40 -9.47 4.17 -15.37
C ARG A 40 -9.07 3.13 -14.32
N ASP A 41 -7.82 2.70 -14.35
CA ASP A 41 -7.23 1.60 -13.60
C ASP A 41 -5.90 1.97 -12.94
N SER A 42 -5.51 3.25 -12.92
CA SER A 42 -4.27 3.72 -12.28
C SER A 42 -4.57 4.78 -11.23
N PHE A 43 -4.11 4.52 -10.00
CA PHE A 43 -4.24 5.43 -8.87
C PHE A 43 -2.86 5.86 -8.41
N ARG A 44 -2.61 7.18 -8.40
CA ARG A 44 -1.37 7.75 -7.92
C ARG A 44 -1.58 8.41 -6.56
N ILE A 45 -0.78 8.02 -5.60
CA ILE A 45 -0.92 8.37 -4.19
C ILE A 45 0.40 8.93 -3.69
N LYS A 46 0.37 9.98 -2.87
CA LYS A 46 1.56 10.49 -2.19
C LYS A 46 1.48 10.12 -0.71
N VAL A 47 2.43 9.34 -0.24
CA VAL A 47 2.48 8.86 1.15
C VAL A 47 3.81 9.19 1.80
N THR A 48 3.77 9.60 3.07
CA THR A 48 4.98 9.81 3.89
C THR A 48 5.31 8.57 4.74
N ASN A 49 4.40 7.59 4.81
CA ASN A 49 4.57 6.36 5.57
C ASN A 49 4.06 5.15 4.76
N LYS A 50 4.96 4.24 4.38
CA LYS A 50 4.60 3.00 3.66
C LYS A 50 3.85 2.01 4.55
N GLU A 51 4.19 1.94 5.84
CA GLU A 51 3.56 0.99 6.76
C GLU A 51 2.08 1.28 6.96
N GLY A 52 1.67 2.56 6.91
CA GLY A 52 0.26 2.94 6.94
C GLY A 52 -0.48 2.62 5.63
N LEU A 53 0.24 2.55 4.49
CA LEU A 53 -0.35 2.22 3.20
C LEU A 53 -0.61 0.70 3.06
N PHE A 54 0.26 -0.14 3.60
CA PHE A 54 0.21 -1.59 3.36
C PHE A 54 -1.09 -2.28 3.79
N PRO A 55 -1.72 -1.97 4.93
CA PRO A 55 -3.02 -2.54 5.28
C PRO A 55 -4.08 -2.31 4.20
N LEU A 56 -4.12 -1.11 3.61
CA LEU A 56 -5.05 -0.76 2.53
C LEU A 56 -4.76 -1.58 1.26
N LEU A 57 -3.48 -1.74 0.93
CA LEU A 57 -3.07 -2.58 -0.20
C LEU A 57 -3.40 -4.06 0.03
N ILE A 58 -3.42 -4.54 1.27
CA ILE A 58 -3.84 -5.92 1.61
C ILE A 58 -5.33 -6.10 1.36
N GLU A 59 -6.16 -5.15 1.79
CA GLU A 59 -7.62 -5.21 1.61
C GLU A 59 -8.05 -5.31 0.14
N ALA A 60 -7.33 -4.64 -0.75
CA ALA A 60 -7.60 -4.64 -2.19
C ALA A 60 -6.57 -5.41 -3.02
N ARG A 61 -5.77 -6.29 -2.38
CA ARG A 61 -4.64 -7.00 -3.02
C ARG A 61 -5.03 -7.75 -4.29
N ASP A 62 -6.20 -8.39 -4.27
CA ASP A 62 -6.73 -9.16 -5.39
C ASP A 62 -7.02 -8.31 -6.64
N SER A 63 -7.13 -7.00 -6.46
CA SER A 63 -7.47 -6.01 -7.49
C SER A 63 -6.25 -5.23 -7.98
N ILE A 64 -5.11 -5.31 -7.26
CA ILE A 64 -3.86 -4.64 -7.60
C ILE A 64 -3.00 -5.57 -8.45
N ARG A 65 -2.66 -5.13 -9.66
CA ARG A 65 -1.81 -5.85 -10.60
C ARG A 65 -0.34 -5.50 -10.44
N GLU A 66 -0.05 -4.20 -10.37
CA GLU A 66 1.32 -3.69 -10.25
C GLU A 66 1.38 -2.51 -9.28
N ILE A 67 2.54 -2.35 -8.64
CA ILE A 67 2.84 -1.26 -7.71
C ILE A 67 4.15 -0.61 -8.16
N PHE A 68 4.14 0.70 -8.37
CA PHE A 68 5.32 1.50 -8.63
C PHE A 68 5.56 2.49 -7.49
N PRO A 69 6.83 2.82 -7.17
CA PRO A 69 8.04 2.23 -7.72
C PRO A 69 8.26 0.78 -7.22
N ALA A 70 9.10 0.03 -7.94
CA ALA A 70 9.38 -1.38 -7.63
C ALA A 70 9.92 -1.60 -6.20
N SER A 71 10.56 -0.59 -5.59
CA SER A 71 10.98 -0.64 -4.19
C SER A 71 9.80 -0.75 -3.22
N VAL A 72 8.70 -0.04 -3.48
CA VAL A 72 7.47 -0.13 -2.66
C VAL A 72 6.80 -1.48 -2.87
N ALA A 73 6.80 -2.00 -4.10
CA ALA A 73 6.30 -3.36 -4.37
C ALA A 73 7.09 -4.43 -3.61
N ALA A 74 8.43 -4.30 -3.56
CA ALA A 74 9.30 -5.22 -2.82
C ALA A 74 9.05 -5.16 -1.31
N ASP A 75 8.94 -3.94 -0.75
CA ASP A 75 8.65 -3.75 0.67
C ASP A 75 7.28 -4.33 1.05
N PHE A 76 6.27 -4.13 0.20
CA PHE A 76 4.93 -4.68 0.38
C PHE A 76 4.93 -6.21 0.38
N ARG A 77 5.60 -6.85 -0.59
CA ARG A 77 5.73 -8.32 -0.65
C ARG A 77 6.39 -8.87 0.60
N LYS A 78 7.48 -8.23 1.05
CA LYS A 78 8.16 -8.61 2.28
C LYS A 78 7.24 -8.49 3.50
N ASN A 79 6.44 -7.44 3.58
CA ASN A 79 5.46 -7.25 4.66
C ASN A 79 4.43 -8.39 4.69
N VAL A 80 3.84 -8.73 3.52
CA VAL A 80 2.89 -9.84 3.40
C VAL A 80 3.52 -11.18 3.80
N GLU A 81 4.73 -11.48 3.33
CA GLU A 81 5.47 -12.70 3.71
C GLU A 81 5.69 -12.80 5.23
N GLN A 82 6.05 -11.69 5.88
CA GLN A 82 6.22 -11.66 7.34
C GLN A 82 4.89 -11.89 8.08
N MET A 83 3.79 -11.34 7.59
CA MET A 83 2.46 -11.59 8.15
C MET A 83 2.07 -13.07 8.05
N GLU A 84 2.32 -13.70 6.91
CA GLU A 84 2.07 -15.14 6.72
C GLU A 84 2.91 -16.00 7.67
N ILE A 85 4.20 -15.66 7.85
CA ILE A 85 5.09 -16.34 8.80
C ILE A 85 4.55 -16.21 10.23
N ASN A 86 4.18 -15.00 10.64
CA ASN A 86 3.66 -14.70 11.98
C ASN A 86 2.32 -15.39 12.25
N TYR A 87 1.43 -15.46 11.27
CA TYR A 87 0.18 -16.19 11.39
C TYR A 87 0.42 -17.70 11.57
N ARG A 88 1.32 -18.28 10.77
CA ARG A 88 1.66 -19.71 10.86
C ARG A 88 2.35 -20.08 12.17
N SER A 89 3.19 -19.20 12.72
CA SER A 89 3.83 -19.44 14.02
C SER A 89 2.84 -19.33 15.18
N SER A 90 1.91 -18.36 15.12
CA SER A 90 0.86 -18.18 16.13
C SER A 90 -0.15 -19.33 16.13
N SER A 91 -0.45 -19.92 14.98
CA SER A 91 -1.34 -21.08 14.86
C SER A 91 -0.74 -22.41 15.36
N LYS A 92 0.55 -22.43 15.73
CA LYS A 92 1.23 -23.61 16.30
C LYS A 92 1.29 -23.62 17.83
N THR A 93 0.62 -22.67 18.49
CA THR A 93 0.46 -22.60 19.95
C THR A 93 -0.97 -22.91 20.33
#